data_AF-A0A4R2RCG0-F1
#
_entry.id   AF-A0A4R2RCG0-F1
#
_cell.length_a   1.000
_cell.length_b   1.000
_cell.length_c   1.000
_cell.angle_alpha   90.00
_cell.angle_beta   90.00
_cell.angle_gamma   90.00
#
_symmetry.space_group_name_H-M   'P 1'
#
loop_
_entity.id
_entity.type
_entity.pdbx_description
1 polymer ?
#
loop_
_entity_poly.entity_id
_entity_poly.type
_entity_poly.pdbx_seq_one_letter_code
_entity_poly.pdbx_strand_id
1 'polypeptide(L)'
;MFLISALDGNPDYGIGDYIDMLKSSSSSRLTLSNFIRDRIRDGSLEIVPAKKKSRKTLVPSRKVQIELDKYLALRIGAAVISYQQIELRDATRKLQGPRPNGATVAPSTRTGPHGQAGDGRIERGAALPPRRSG
;
A
#
# COMPACT_ATOMS: atom_id res chain seq x y z
N MET A 1 6.62 -18.52 0.63
CA MET A 1 7.10 -18.46 -0.77
C MET A 1 8.39 -17.66 -0.88
N PHE A 2 8.45 -16.44 -0.34
CA PHE A 2 9.67 -15.61 -0.38
C PHE A 2 10.94 -16.32 0.11
N LEU A 3 10.85 -16.95 1.28
CA LEU A 3 11.97 -17.70 1.87
C LEU A 3 12.46 -18.84 0.96
N ILE A 4 11.54 -19.56 0.31
CA ILE A 4 11.88 -20.71 -0.53
C ILE A 4 12.57 -20.23 -1.82
N SER A 5 12.07 -19.14 -2.41
CA SER A 5 12.72 -18.49 -3.57
C SER A 5 14.10 -17.92 -3.21
N ALA A 6 14.22 -17.26 -2.06
CA ALA A 6 15.51 -16.69 -1.62
C ALA A 6 16.58 -17.75 -1.32
N LEU A 7 16.17 -18.95 -0.92
CA LEU A 7 17.07 -20.08 -0.68
C LEU A 7 17.33 -20.93 -1.93
N ASP A 8 16.54 -20.77 -3.00
CA ASP A 8 16.71 -21.39 -4.33
C ASP A 8 17.29 -22.82 -4.32
N GLY A 9 16.65 -23.71 -3.56
CA GLY A 9 17.07 -25.11 -3.51
C GLY A 9 18.39 -25.38 -2.79
N ASN A 10 18.86 -24.46 -1.95
CA ASN A 10 20.09 -24.59 -1.18
C ASN A 10 20.14 -25.95 -0.46
N PRO A 11 21.20 -26.75 -0.71
CA PRO A 11 21.25 -28.15 -0.33
C PRO A 11 21.53 -28.40 1.16
N ASP A 12 21.80 -27.34 1.93
CA ASP A 12 21.97 -27.41 3.38
C ASP A 12 20.63 -27.40 4.15
N TYR A 13 19.55 -26.96 3.48
CA TYR A 13 18.21 -26.84 4.05
C TYR A 13 17.25 -27.90 3.50
N GLY A 14 16.45 -28.49 4.38
CA GLY A 14 15.37 -29.40 4.04
C GLY A 14 13.98 -28.84 4.31
N ILE A 15 12.94 -29.55 3.87
CA ILE A 15 11.52 -29.23 4.12
C ILE A 15 11.24 -28.84 5.59
N GLY A 16 11.81 -29.59 6.54
CA GLY A 16 11.66 -29.28 7.97
C GLY A 16 12.22 -27.92 8.36
N ASP A 17 13.40 -27.58 7.85
CA ASP A 17 14.06 -26.30 8.12
C ASP A 17 13.25 -25.13 7.56
N TYR A 18 12.67 -25.28 6.36
CA TYR A 18 11.75 -24.26 5.81
C TYR A 18 10.52 -24.08 6.68
N ILE A 19 9.94 -25.14 7.23
CA ILE A 19 8.78 -25.02 8.12
C ILE A 19 9.15 -24.31 9.41
N ASP A 20 10.32 -24.62 9.98
CA ASP A 20 10.81 -23.96 11.19
C ASP A 20 11.08 -22.48 10.95
N MET A 21 11.66 -22.11 9.80
CA MET A 21 11.87 -20.71 9.41
C MET A 21 10.57 -19.97 9.04
N LEU A 22 9.56 -20.67 8.54
CA LEU A 22 8.23 -20.10 8.24
C LEU A 22 7.31 -20.05 9.47
N LYS A 23 7.71 -20.66 10.57
CA LYS A 23 6.89 -20.75 11.78
C LYS A 23 6.67 -19.36 12.35
N SER A 24 5.45 -18.86 12.17
CA SER A 24 4.94 -17.72 12.92
C SER A 24 3.98 -18.20 14.01
N SER A 25 3.72 -17.36 15.00
CA SER A 25 2.80 -17.66 16.11
C SER A 25 1.39 -18.05 15.66
N SER A 26 0.97 -17.67 14.44
CA SER A 26 -0.36 -17.89 13.90
C SER A 26 -0.55 -19.22 13.17
N SER A 27 0.53 -19.97 12.87
CA SER A 27 0.46 -21.15 12.01
C SER A 27 1.17 -22.35 12.62
N SER A 28 0.46 -23.47 12.75
CA SER A 28 1.04 -24.70 13.27
C SER A 28 2.02 -25.35 12.27
N ARG A 29 2.95 -26.17 12.78
CA ARG A 29 3.88 -26.96 11.95
C ARG A 29 3.12 -27.87 10.97
N LEU A 30 2.01 -28.47 11.41
CA LEU A 30 1.19 -29.35 10.59
C LEU A 30 0.54 -28.58 9.44
N THR A 31 -0.01 -27.39 9.72
CA THR A 31 -0.61 -26.51 8.71
C THR A 31 0.42 -26.11 7.64
N LEU A 32 1.62 -25.71 8.06
CA LEU A 32 2.72 -25.36 7.14
C LEU A 32 3.19 -26.58 6.32
N SER A 33 3.29 -27.75 6.95
CA SER A 33 3.62 -28.99 6.24
C SER A 33 2.57 -29.33 5.18
N ASN A 34 1.29 -29.23 5.51
CA ASN A 34 0.20 -29.51 4.56
C ASN A 34 0.23 -28.50 3.41
N PHE A 35 0.38 -27.21 3.72
CA PHE A 35 0.52 -26.16 2.72
C PHE A 35 1.67 -26.44 1.75
N ILE A 36 2.85 -26.85 2.23
CA ILE A 36 3.98 -27.18 1.35
C ILE A 36 3.66 -28.39 0.47
N ARG A 37 3.04 -29.44 1.01
CA ARG A 37 2.64 -30.62 0.23
C ARG A 37 1.64 -30.26 -0.87
N ASP A 38 0.65 -29.42 -0.55
CA ASP A 38 -0.34 -28.97 -1.51
C ASP A 38 0.32 -28.20 -2.65
N ARG A 39 1.25 -27.29 -2.33
CA ARG A 39 2.01 -26.52 -3.34
C ARG A 39 2.93 -27.38 -4.20
N ILE A 40 3.47 -28.47 -3.66
CA ILE A 40 4.20 -29.47 -4.46
C ILE A 40 3.24 -30.22 -5.38
N ARG A 41 2.07 -30.64 -4.88
CA ARG A 41 1.05 -31.33 -5.67
C ARG A 41 0.52 -30.47 -6.82
N ASP A 42 0.36 -29.18 -6.56
CA ASP A 42 -0.10 -28.20 -7.54
C ASP A 42 0.99 -27.81 -8.57
N GLY A 43 2.24 -28.31 -8.42
CA GLY A 43 3.36 -27.98 -9.30
C GLY A 43 3.89 -26.55 -9.12
N SER A 44 3.53 -25.89 -8.02
CA SER A 44 4.06 -24.57 -7.66
C SER A 44 5.45 -24.67 -7.03
N LEU A 45 5.76 -25.80 -6.39
CA LEU A 45 7.06 -26.12 -5.79
C LEU A 45 7.60 -27.43 -6.36
N GLU A 46 8.89 -27.45 -6.61
CA GLU A 46 9.62 -28.62 -7.08
C GLU A 46 10.58 -29.09 -6.00
N ILE A 47 10.70 -30.42 -5.87
CA ILE A 47 11.62 -31.05 -4.94
C ILE A 47 12.95 -31.26 -5.65
N VAL A 48 14.02 -30.72 -5.07
CA VAL A 48 15.39 -30.91 -5.58
C VAL A 48 16.21 -31.73 -4.57
N PRO A 49 17.09 -32.63 -5.03
CA PRO A 49 17.95 -33.40 -4.13
C PRO A 49 18.85 -32.49 -3.29
N ALA A 50 18.93 -32.77 -1.98
CA ALA A 50 19.82 -32.06 -1.08
C ALA A 50 21.19 -32.74 -0.96
N LYS A 51 22.16 -32.05 -0.33
CA LYS A 51 23.53 -32.56 -0.09
C LYS A 51 23.53 -33.81 0.79
N LYS A 52 22.59 -33.90 1.74
CA LYS A 52 22.37 -35.11 2.53
C LYS A 52 21.30 -35.97 1.86
N LYS A 53 21.62 -37.25 1.61
CA LYS A 53 20.79 -38.24 0.89
C LYS A 53 19.34 -38.38 1.38
N SER A 54 19.05 -38.02 2.64
CA SER A 54 17.72 -38.07 3.25
C SER A 54 16.91 -36.77 3.14
N ARG A 55 17.56 -35.64 2.83
CA ARG A 55 16.92 -34.32 2.80
C ARG A 55 16.48 -33.96 1.37
N LYS A 56 15.37 -33.25 1.30
CA LYS A 56 14.76 -32.71 0.08
C LYS A 56 14.71 -31.19 0.21
N THR A 57 15.27 -30.48 -0.76
CA THR A 57 15.20 -29.01 -0.85
C THR A 57 14.01 -28.62 -1.71
N LEU A 58 13.62 -27.35 -1.65
CA LEU A 58 12.49 -26.84 -2.41
C LEU A 58 12.94 -25.68 -3.30
N VAL A 59 12.48 -25.71 -4.55
CA VAL A 59 12.65 -24.64 -5.52
C VAL A 59 11.25 -24.24 -6.03
N PRO A 60 10.94 -22.95 -6.17
CA PRO A 60 9.71 -22.53 -6.83
C PRO A 60 9.75 -22.88 -8.31
N SER A 61 8.61 -23.28 -8.88
CA SER A 61 8.55 -23.53 -10.32
C SER A 61 8.77 -22.23 -11.10
N ARG A 62 9.26 -22.35 -12.34
CA ARG A 62 9.60 -21.19 -13.18
C ARG A 62 8.46 -20.19 -13.32
N LYS A 63 7.21 -20.68 -13.40
CA LYS A 63 6.01 -19.82 -13.48
C LYS A 63 5.86 -18.95 -12.24
N VAL A 64 5.97 -19.57 -11.06
CA VAL A 64 5.85 -18.89 -9.77
C VAL A 64 6.99 -17.90 -9.57
N GLN A 65 8.21 -18.25 -9.99
CA GLN A 65 9.35 -17.35 -9.91
C GLN A 65 9.13 -16.08 -10.75
N ILE A 66 8.66 -16.22 -11.99
CA ILE A 66 8.35 -15.07 -12.87
C ILE A 66 7.27 -14.17 -12.26
N GLU A 67 6.21 -14.75 -11.69
CA GLU A 67 5.15 -13.99 -11.04
C GLU A 67 5.64 -13.25 -9.79
N LEU A 68 6.49 -13.91 -9.00
CA LEU A 68 7.10 -13.32 -7.82
C LEU A 68 8.03 -12.16 -8.18
N ASP A 69 8.86 -12.34 -9.20
CA ASP A 69 9.77 -11.30 -9.70
C ASP A 69 8.99 -10.09 -10.22
N LYS A 70 7.91 -10.31 -10.97
CA LYS A 70 7.00 -9.23 -11.41
C LYS A 70 6.38 -8.50 -10.24
N TYR A 71 5.86 -9.22 -9.25
CA TYR A 71 5.26 -8.63 -8.05
C TYR A 71 6.28 -7.77 -7.27
N LEU A 72 7.51 -8.27 -7.14
CA LEU A 72 8.60 -7.55 -6.49
C LEU A 72 9.05 -6.33 -7.28
N ALA A 73 9.21 -6.44 -8.60
CA ALA A 73 9.57 -5.31 -9.45
C ALA A 73 8.52 -4.20 -9.36
N LEU A 74 7.23 -4.55 -9.34
CA LEU A 74 6.14 -3.58 -9.17
C LEU A 74 6.18 -2.91 -7.80
N ARG A 75 6.37 -3.69 -6.72
CA ARG A 75 6.31 -3.17 -5.35
C ARG A 75 7.55 -2.35 -4.99
N ILE A 76 8.73 -2.79 -5.42
CA ILE A 76 10.00 -2.09 -5.21
C ILE A 76 10.08 -0.89 -6.15
N GLY A 77 9.69 -1.02 -7.42
CA GLY A 77 9.63 0.10 -8.37
C GLY A 77 8.70 1.22 -7.89
N ALA A 78 7.50 0.88 -7.40
CA ALA A 78 6.59 1.85 -6.79
C ALA A 78 7.19 2.54 -5.55
N ALA A 79 7.91 1.79 -4.71
CA ALA A 79 8.61 2.37 -3.56
C ALA A 79 9.73 3.33 -4.01
N VAL A 80 10.57 2.96 -4.97
CA VAL A 80 11.65 3.82 -5.49
C VAL A 80 11.11 5.11 -6.09
N ILE A 81 10.01 5.05 -6.85
CA ILE A 81 9.35 6.26 -7.40
C ILE A 81 8.84 7.17 -6.28
N SER A 82 8.29 6.60 -5.20
CA SER A 82 7.80 7.37 -4.07
C SER A 82 8.93 8.11 -3.33
N TYR A 83 10.10 7.48 -3.17
CA TYR A 83 11.26 8.13 -2.55
C TYR A 83 11.81 9.28 -3.40
N GLN A 84 11.92 9.13 -4.72
CA GLN A 84 12.38 10.23 -5.58
C GLN A 84 11.41 11.41 -5.60
N GLN A 85 10.09 11.19 -5.51
CA GLN A 85 9.12 12.28 -5.41
C GLN A 85 9.24 13.06 -4.10
N ILE A 86 9.60 12.41 -2.99
CA ILE A 86 9.84 13.07 -1.71
C ILE A 86 11.07 13.98 -1.82
N GLU A 87 12.17 13.49 -2.37
CA GLU A 87 13.38 14.31 -2.55
C GLU A 87 13.16 15.50 -3.49
N LEU A 88 12.40 15.32 -4.57
CA LEU A 88 12.03 16.41 -5.47
C LEU A 88 11.12 17.45 -4.80
N ARG A 89 10.22 17.03 -3.92
CA ARG A 89 9.37 17.94 -3.13
C ARG A 89 10.16 18.73 -2.08
N ASP A 90 11.15 18.10 -1.46
CA ASP A 90 12.01 18.75 -0.48
C ASP A 90 13.00 19.71 -1.16
N ALA A 91 13.52 19.36 -2.34
CA ALA A 91 14.36 20.24 -3.15
C ALA A 91 13.58 21.47 -3.66
N THR A 92 12.34 21.29 -4.12
CA THR A 92 11.49 22.40 -4.58
C THR A 92 11.03 23.30 -3.43
N ARG A 93 10.80 22.76 -2.23
CA ARG A 93 10.50 23.55 -1.03
C ARG A 93 11.70 24.41 -0.59
N LYS A 94 12.93 23.93 -0.76
CA LYS A 94 14.16 24.69 -0.44
C LYS A 94 14.47 25.83 -1.41
N LEU A 95 13.93 25.78 -2.64
CA LEU A 95 14.05 26.87 -3.63
C LEU A 95 12.98 27.95 -3.46
N GLN A 96 11.92 27.68 -2.70
CA GLN A 96 10.88 28.65 -2.41
C GLN A 96 11.29 29.46 -1.16
N GLY A 97 12.11 30.48 -1.38
CA GLY A 97 12.52 31.42 -0.34
C GLY A 97 11.32 32.09 0.37
N PRO A 98 11.56 32.76 1.52
CA PRO A 98 10.49 33.41 2.27
C PRO A 98 9.73 34.38 1.36
N ARG A 99 8.42 34.19 1.26
CA ARG A 99 7.54 35.14 0.57
C ARG A 99 7.73 36.50 1.24
N PRO A 100 7.96 37.59 0.48
CA PRO A 100 8.00 38.92 1.08
C PRO A 100 6.61 39.22 1.67
N ASN A 101 6.52 39.20 3.00
CA ASN A 101 5.37 39.72 3.74
C ASN A 101 5.39 41.24 3.59
N GLY A 102 4.50 41.79 2.77
CA GLY A 102 4.47 43.24 2.58
C GLY A 102 3.47 43.73 1.55
N ALA A 103 2.17 43.50 1.77
CA ALA A 103 1.11 44.36 1.24
C ALA A 103 -0.12 44.23 2.14
N THR A 104 -0.09 44.92 3.27
CA THR A 104 -1.29 45.25 4.04
C THR A 104 -2.18 46.10 3.12
N VAL A 105 -3.21 45.48 2.54
CA VAL A 105 -4.23 46.23 1.81
C VAL A 105 -5.11 46.89 2.88
N ALA A 106 -4.93 48.20 3.05
CA ALA A 106 -5.76 49.00 3.95
C ALA A 106 -7.23 48.93 3.49
N PRO A 107 -8.22 48.80 4.41
CA PRO A 107 -9.62 48.90 4.04
C PRO A 107 -9.93 50.37 3.74
N SER A 108 -10.07 50.70 2.45
CA SER A 108 -10.52 52.02 2.03
C SER A 108 -12.00 52.17 2.37
N THR A 109 -12.29 52.93 3.42
CA THR A 109 -13.59 53.51 3.69
C THR A 109 -14.03 54.35 2.48
N ARG A 110 -15.18 54.03 1.88
CA ARG A 110 -15.88 54.94 0.97
C ARG A 110 -17.35 55.04 1.37
N THR A 111 -17.63 56.18 1.98
CA THR A 111 -18.91 56.82 2.24
C THR A 111 -19.76 56.88 0.96
N GLY A 112 -21.09 56.72 1.08
CA GLY A 112 -22.11 56.73 0.00
C GLY A 112 -22.26 58.07 -0.74
N PRO A 113 -23.34 58.34 -1.53
CA PRO A 113 -24.74 58.06 -1.15
C PRO A 113 -25.76 57.72 -2.28
N HIS A 114 -26.99 57.44 -1.84
CA HIS A 114 -28.31 57.65 -2.49
C HIS A 114 -28.67 57.00 -3.85
N GLY A 115 -29.70 56.14 -3.79
CA GLY A 115 -30.55 55.77 -4.93
C GLY A 115 -31.75 54.93 -4.47
N GLN A 116 -32.94 55.49 -4.57
CA GLN A 116 -34.24 55.05 -4.03
C GLN A 116 -34.96 54.00 -4.92
N ALA A 117 -35.92 53.31 -4.30
CA ALA A 117 -37.25 52.90 -4.80
C ALA A 117 -37.51 51.45 -5.31
N GLY A 118 -38.65 50.92 -4.83
CA GLY A 118 -39.38 49.73 -5.32
C GLY A 118 -39.39 48.59 -4.29
N ASP A 119 -40.13 48.65 -3.19
CA ASP A 119 -41.58 48.42 -3.03
C ASP A 119 -42.08 47.09 -3.64
N GLY A 120 -42.52 46.17 -2.77
CA GLY A 120 -42.79 44.77 -3.12
C GLY A 120 -43.24 43.91 -1.93
N ARG A 121 -44.28 44.40 -1.27
CA ARG A 121 -45.20 43.82 -0.27
C ARG A 121 -45.34 42.26 -0.23
N ILE A 122 -45.14 41.71 1.00
CA ILE A 122 -45.91 40.71 1.80
C ILE A 122 -46.23 39.35 1.11
N GLU A 123 -45.93 38.18 1.70
CA GLU A 123 -46.84 37.44 2.59
C GLU A 123 -46.12 36.34 3.39
N ARG A 124 -46.71 36.06 4.56
CA ARG A 124 -46.31 35.09 5.58
C ARG A 124 -46.64 33.66 5.14
N GLY A 125 -45.84 32.69 5.58
CA GLY A 125 -46.21 31.29 5.53
C GLY A 125 -45.39 30.49 6.53
N ALA A 126 -46.00 30.19 7.68
CA ALA A 126 -45.39 29.53 8.82
C ALA A 126 -45.38 27.99 8.70
N ALA A 127 -44.62 27.37 9.62
CA ALA A 127 -44.76 26.01 10.18
C ALA A 127 -43.94 24.83 9.56
N LEU A 128 -42.79 24.55 10.20
CA LEU A 128 -42.38 23.30 10.92
C LEU A 128 -43.14 21.96 10.64
N PRO A 129 -42.61 20.78 11.08
CA PRO A 129 -41.29 20.15 10.94
C PRO A 129 -41.47 18.64 10.49
N PRO A 130 -40.48 17.72 10.57
CA PRO A 130 -40.50 16.44 9.86
C PRO A 130 -41.24 15.32 10.61
N ARG A 131 -41.68 14.28 9.89
CA ARG A 131 -42.10 13.01 10.51
C ARG A 131 -41.36 11.80 9.94
N ARG A 132 -40.77 11.07 10.90
CA ARG A 132 -40.14 9.75 10.86
C ARG A 132 -41.14 8.63 10.53
N SER A 133 -40.56 7.60 9.92
CA SER A 133 -40.67 6.15 10.24
C SER A 133 -42.05 5.51 10.40
N GLY A 134 -42.26 4.49 9.57
CA GLY A 134 -43.15 3.34 9.76
C GLY A 134 -42.69 2.24 8.82
#